data_AF-A0A7M7IUF0-F1
#
_entry.id   AF-A0A7M7IUF0-F1
#
_cell.length_a   1.000
_cell.length_b   1.000
_cell.length_c   1.000
_cell.angle_alpha   90.00
_cell.angle_beta   90.00
_cell.angle_gamma   90.00
#
_symmetry.space_group_name_H-M   'P 1'
#
loop_
_entity.id
_entity.type
_entity.pdbx_description
1 polymer ?
#
loop_
_entity_poly.entity_id
_entity_poly.type
_entity_poly.pdbx_seq_one_letter_code
_entity_poly.pdbx_strand_id
1 'polypeptide(L)'
;MEVGEFAPRPKSCNRDYCTVKGCESNAAKNSSLSFHRFPRPNGRFVSRQNIFNNSEKINLFQAWKIILKITNITERTTVCSRHFLKSDYFFPDAHSCRRRLKKDAVPSCYLPGDNRKKVNEIRDKARWQRRI
;
A
#
# COMPACT_ATOMS: atom_id res chain seq x y z
N MET A 1 -4.33 -10.86 7.82
CA MET A 1 -3.78 -9.54 8.23
C MET A 1 -4.79 -8.47 7.84
N GLU A 2 -5.11 -7.56 8.77
CA GLU A 2 -6.05 -6.48 8.50
C GLU A 2 -5.40 -5.41 7.61
N VAL A 3 -6.05 -5.15 6.50
CA VAL A 3 -5.71 -4.10 5.55
C VAL A 3 -6.03 -2.75 6.20
N GLY A 4 -5.35 -1.67 5.80
CA GLY A 4 -5.64 -0.31 6.26
C GLY A 4 -7.00 0.25 5.81
N GLU A 5 -8.08 -0.41 6.19
CA GLU A 5 -9.46 0.08 6.12
C GLU A 5 -9.90 0.54 7.51
N PHE A 6 -10.68 1.60 7.54
CA PHE A 6 -10.99 2.31 8.78
C PHE A 6 -12.38 2.94 8.70
N ALA A 7 -12.87 3.44 9.85
CA ALA A 7 -14.13 4.16 9.92
C ALA A 7 -14.24 5.28 8.87
N PRO A 8 -15.40 5.47 8.20
CA PRO A 8 -15.54 6.47 7.16
C PRO A 8 -15.33 7.88 7.73
N ARG A 9 -14.61 8.72 6.99
CA ARG A 9 -14.45 10.14 7.29
C ARG A 9 -15.54 10.98 6.60
N PRO A 10 -15.76 12.23 7.06
CA PRO A 10 -16.59 13.19 6.34
C PRO A 10 -16.12 13.32 4.89
N LYS A 11 -17.08 13.56 3.98
CA LYS A 11 -16.76 13.72 2.55
C LYS A 11 -15.76 14.85 2.37
N SER A 12 -14.67 14.53 1.68
CA SER A 12 -13.58 15.45 1.39
C SER A 12 -13.67 15.91 -0.07
N CYS A 13 -13.38 17.18 -0.34
CA CYS A 13 -13.25 17.70 -1.70
C CYS A 13 -11.92 17.31 -2.38
N ASN A 14 -11.00 16.65 -1.67
CA ASN A 14 -9.76 16.13 -2.26
C ASN A 14 -10.07 15.09 -3.33
N ARG A 15 -9.48 15.30 -4.51
CA ARG A 15 -9.56 14.40 -5.66
C ARG A 15 -8.27 13.60 -5.82
N ASP A 16 -7.65 13.21 -4.71
CA ASP A 16 -6.43 12.41 -4.74
C ASP A 16 -6.78 10.98 -5.20
N TYR A 17 -5.98 10.47 -6.14
CA TYR A 17 -6.11 9.13 -6.69
C TYR A 17 -4.90 8.28 -6.30
N CYS A 18 -5.15 7.00 -6.03
CA CYS A 18 -4.08 6.05 -5.83
C CYS A 18 -3.29 5.87 -7.14
N THR A 19 -1.97 6.03 -7.10
CA THR A 19 -1.09 5.89 -8.28
C THR A 19 -0.76 4.42 -8.59
N VAL A 20 -1.11 3.49 -7.71
CA VAL A 20 -0.79 2.06 -7.87
C VAL A 20 -1.59 1.47 -9.04
N LYS A 21 -0.89 0.84 -9.99
CA LYS A 21 -1.52 0.23 -11.17
C LYS A 21 -2.57 -0.80 -10.76
N GLY A 22 -3.80 -0.64 -11.28
CA GLY A 22 -4.93 -1.51 -10.97
C GLY A 22 -5.69 -1.14 -9.69
N CYS A 23 -5.36 -0.02 -9.04
CA CYS A 23 -6.11 0.51 -7.91
C CYS A 23 -6.93 1.73 -8.34
N GLU A 24 -8.26 1.63 -8.30
CA GLU A 24 -9.19 2.70 -8.68
C GLU A 24 -9.66 3.56 -7.49
N SER A 25 -8.96 3.45 -6.36
CA SER A 25 -9.34 4.15 -5.12
C SER A 25 -9.16 5.66 -5.25
N ASN A 26 -10.18 6.42 -4.85
CA ASN A 26 -10.19 7.89 -4.86
C ASN A 26 -10.69 8.44 -3.51
N ALA A 27 -10.03 9.48 -2.99
CA ALA A 27 -10.38 10.17 -1.75
C ALA A 27 -11.84 10.65 -1.65
N ALA A 28 -12.43 11.09 -2.76
CA ALA A 28 -13.81 11.56 -2.82
C ALA A 28 -14.84 10.42 -2.70
N LYS A 29 -14.52 9.23 -3.25
CA LYS A 29 -15.43 8.07 -3.28
C LYS A 29 -15.21 7.13 -2.10
N ASN A 30 -13.96 6.96 -1.68
CA ASN A 30 -13.55 5.99 -0.67
C ASN A 30 -13.20 6.68 0.65
N SER A 31 -14.22 7.09 1.40
CA SER A 31 -14.09 7.80 2.69
C SER A 31 -13.45 6.98 3.81
N SER A 32 -13.49 5.64 3.70
CA SER A 32 -12.82 4.72 4.62
C SER A 32 -11.30 4.69 4.45
N LEU A 33 -10.79 5.12 3.29
CA LEU A 33 -9.37 5.07 2.97
C LEU A 33 -8.63 6.36 3.34
N SER A 34 -7.33 6.22 3.56
CA SER A 34 -6.41 7.35 3.67
C SER A 34 -5.52 7.42 2.44
N PHE A 35 -5.13 8.62 2.03
CA PHE A 35 -4.21 8.83 0.93
C PHE A 35 -2.92 9.42 1.49
N HIS A 36 -1.81 8.75 1.22
CA HIS A 36 -0.49 9.13 1.71
C HIS A 36 0.39 9.53 0.54
N ARG A 37 1.00 10.71 0.66
CA ARG A 37 2.00 11.15 -0.31
C ARG A 37 3.21 10.25 -0.24
N PHE A 38 3.86 10.11 -1.38
CA PHE A 38 5.13 9.42 -1.47
C PHE A 38 6.17 10.07 -0.52
N PRO A 39 7.04 9.28 0.14
CA PRO A 39 8.15 9.81 0.92
C PRO A 39 9.01 10.79 0.12
N ARG A 40 9.80 11.64 0.79
CA ARG A 40 10.81 12.44 0.09
C ARG A 40 12.01 11.57 -0.27
N PRO A 41 12.64 11.77 -1.44
CA PRO A 41 13.88 11.09 -1.78
C PRO A 41 14.94 11.44 -0.72
N ASN A 42 15.77 10.46 -0.35
CA ASN A 42 16.86 10.63 0.64
C ASN A 42 16.42 11.09 2.05
N GLY A 43 15.11 11.11 2.34
CA GLY A 43 14.61 11.63 3.62
C GLY A 43 14.51 10.59 4.73
N ARG A 44 14.17 9.34 4.42
CA ARG A 44 13.94 8.28 5.41
C ARG A 44 14.52 6.96 4.93
N PHE A 45 14.93 6.12 5.88
CA PHE A 45 15.52 4.81 5.63
C PHE A 45 14.77 3.75 6.39
N VAL A 46 14.70 2.56 5.81
CA VAL A 46 14.12 1.35 6.40
C VAL A 46 15.15 0.24 6.38
N SER A 47 15.22 -0.53 7.46
CA SER A 47 16.03 -1.74 7.51
C SER A 47 15.30 -2.86 6.75
N ARG A 48 15.96 -3.43 5.75
CA ARG A 48 15.50 -4.62 5.04
C ARG A 48 16.46 -5.76 5.34
N GLN A 49 15.91 -6.90 5.74
CA GLN A 49 16.69 -8.13 5.84
C GLN A 49 16.86 -8.72 4.44
N ASN A 50 18.11 -8.98 4.07
CA ASN A 50 18.44 -9.71 2.85
C ASN A 50 18.35 -11.22 3.09
N ILE A 51 18.48 -12.01 2.00
CA ILE A 51 18.40 -13.48 2.03
C ILE A 51 19.43 -14.10 2.98
N PHE A 52 20.54 -13.39 3.23
CA PHE A 52 21.61 -13.77 4.15
C PHE A 52 21.39 -13.27 5.60
N ASN A 53 20.15 -12.89 5.99
CA ASN A 53 19.79 -12.28 7.28
C ASN A 53 20.54 -10.98 7.65
N ASN A 54 21.35 -10.43 6.74
CA ASN A 54 21.99 -9.14 6.92
C ASN A 54 20.97 -8.00 6.81
N SER A 55 21.05 -7.06 7.75
CA SER A 55 20.19 -5.88 7.77
C SER A 55 20.81 -4.75 6.94
N GLU A 56 20.22 -4.46 5.79
CA GLU A 56 20.62 -3.36 4.92
C GLU A 56 19.70 -2.16 5.10
N LYS A 57 20.25 -0.94 5.13
CA LYS A 57 19.45 0.30 5.17
C LYS A 57 19.12 0.74 3.75
N ILE A 58 17.85 0.66 3.39
CA ILE A 58 17.35 1.09 2.08
C ILE A 58 16.56 2.38 2.24
N ASN A 59 16.64 3.26 1.24
CA ASN A 59 15.83 4.47 1.25
C ASN A 59 14.33 4.13 1.12
N LEU A 60 13.49 4.70 1.99
CA LEU A 60 12.05 4.43 2.01
C LEU A 60 11.38 4.80 0.67
N PHE A 61 11.84 5.87 0.02
CA PHE A 61 11.38 6.25 -1.31
C PHE A 61 11.64 5.14 -2.33
N GLN A 62 12.85 4.61 -2.34
CA GLN A 62 13.23 3.53 -3.25
C GLN A 62 12.46 2.24 -2.94
N ALA A 63 12.27 1.92 -1.66
CA ALA A 63 11.49 0.75 -1.25
C ALA A 63 10.05 0.82 -1.79
N TRP A 64 9.36 1.94 -1.59
CA TRP A 64 8.01 2.15 -2.15
C TRP A 64 8.03 2.08 -3.68
N LYS A 65 9.05 2.65 -4.33
CA LYS A 65 9.15 2.71 -5.79
C LYS A 65 9.24 1.31 -6.40
N ILE A 66 10.10 0.47 -5.83
CA ILE A 66 10.35 -0.90 -6.27
C ILE A 66 9.09 -1.76 -6.05
N ILE A 67 8.52 -1.68 -4.85
CA ILE A 67 7.38 -2.50 -4.45
C ILE A 67 6.12 -2.18 -5.26
N LEU A 68 5.84 -0.89 -5.44
CA LEU A 68 4.68 -0.43 -6.20
C LEU A 68 4.92 -0.39 -7.71
N LYS A 69 6.15 -0.67 -8.17
CA LYS A 69 6.53 -0.66 -9.60
C LYS A 69 6.13 0.65 -10.31
N ILE A 70 6.31 1.77 -9.63
CA ILE A 70 6.00 3.12 -10.14
C ILE A 70 7.29 3.73 -10.68
N THR A 71 7.29 4.20 -11.92
CA THR A 71 8.48 4.82 -12.54
C THR A 71 8.51 6.33 -12.34
N ASN A 72 7.38 6.99 -12.58
CA ASN A 72 7.24 8.45 -12.57
C ASN A 72 6.60 8.91 -11.26
N ILE A 73 7.40 9.49 -10.37
CA ILE A 73 6.97 9.97 -9.05
C ILE A 73 7.01 11.50 -9.07
N THR A 74 5.86 12.11 -8.82
CA THR A 74 5.71 13.57 -8.62
C THR A 74 5.28 13.86 -7.18
N GLU A 75 5.34 15.12 -6.75
CA GLU A 75 4.95 15.52 -5.37
C GLU A 75 3.48 15.24 -5.03
N ARG A 76 2.63 15.10 -6.07
CA ARG A 76 1.21 14.76 -5.94
C ARG A 76 0.92 13.26 -5.99
N THR A 77 1.95 12.42 -6.14
CA THR A 77 1.73 10.97 -6.13
C THR A 77 1.31 10.50 -4.76
N THR A 78 0.19 9.80 -4.71
CA THR A 78 -0.38 9.26 -3.48
C THR A 78 -0.66 7.79 -3.59
N VAL A 79 -0.58 7.12 -2.44
CA VAL A 79 -0.88 5.70 -2.27
C VAL A 79 -1.98 5.60 -1.23
N CYS A 80 -3.03 4.83 -1.53
CA CYS A 80 -4.13 4.64 -0.60
C CYS A 80 -3.76 3.65 0.53
N SER A 81 -4.48 3.72 1.64
CA SER A 81 -4.22 2.92 2.82
C SER A 81 -4.40 1.42 2.63
N ARG A 82 -5.09 0.99 1.56
CA ARG A 82 -5.24 -0.43 1.20
C ARG A 82 -3.91 -1.12 0.94
N HIS A 83 -2.88 -0.36 0.57
CA HIS A 83 -1.57 -0.93 0.30
C HIS A 83 -0.71 -1.12 1.56
N PHE A 84 -1.21 -0.71 2.71
CA PHE A 84 -0.53 -0.81 4.00
C PHE A 84 -1.33 -1.69 4.96
N LEU A 85 -0.64 -2.26 5.94
CA LEU A 85 -1.28 -2.96 7.03
C LEU A 85 -1.86 -1.97 8.02
N LYS A 86 -2.93 -2.35 8.70
CA LYS A 86 -3.50 -1.52 9.78
C LYS A 86 -2.48 -1.28 10.90
N SER A 87 -1.59 -2.24 11.15
CA SER A 87 -0.47 -2.16 12.10
C SER A 87 0.60 -1.12 11.74
N ASP A 88 0.66 -0.69 10.48
CA ASP A 88 1.63 0.32 10.00
C ASP A 88 1.22 1.75 10.38
N TYR A 89 0.05 1.92 11.00
CA TYR A 89 -0.47 3.21 11.40
C TYR A 89 -0.24 3.49 12.88
N PHE A 90 -0.10 4.78 13.19
CA PHE A 90 -0.25 5.25 14.56
C PHE A 90 -1.73 5.30 14.92
N PHE A 91 -2.10 4.61 16.00
CA PHE A 91 -3.47 4.57 16.56
C PHE A 91 -4.54 4.18 15.52
N PRO A 92 -4.54 2.92 15.05
CA PRO A 92 -5.44 2.48 14.00
C PRO A 92 -6.93 2.59 14.35
N ASP A 93 -7.27 2.47 15.64
CA ASP A 93 -8.66 2.48 16.12
C ASP A 93 -9.09 3.86 16.62
N ALA A 94 -8.19 4.85 16.65
CA ALA A 94 -8.56 6.20 17.02
C ALA A 94 -9.36 6.87 15.89
N HIS A 95 -10.49 7.49 16.23
CA HIS A 95 -11.31 8.32 15.35
C HIS A 95 -10.65 9.67 15.04
N SER A 96 -9.37 9.67 14.65
CA SER A 96 -8.65 10.88 14.27
C SER A 96 -8.97 11.28 12.83
N CYS A 97 -9.11 12.59 12.58
CA CYS A 97 -9.28 13.14 11.24
C CYS A 97 -8.10 12.79 10.32
N ARG A 98 -6.89 12.58 10.84
CA ARG A 98 -5.68 12.33 10.04
C ARG A 98 -4.91 11.11 10.51
N ARG A 99 -5.10 9.99 9.79
CA ARG A 99 -4.31 8.78 9.97
C ARG A 99 -2.89 8.99 9.45
N ARG A 100 -1.90 8.56 10.23
CA ARG A 100 -0.47 8.74 9.91
C ARG A 100 0.20 7.37 9.88
N LEU A 101 0.95 7.13 8.82
CA LEU A 101 1.84 5.99 8.72
C LEU A 101 3.04 6.16 9.65
N LYS A 102 3.53 5.03 10.17
CA LYS A 102 4.82 4.93 10.86
C LYS A 102 5.96 5.35 9.93
N LYS A 103 7.12 5.69 10.51
CA LYS A 103 8.23 6.26 9.73
C LYS A 103 8.89 5.24 8.81
N ASP A 104 8.73 3.98 9.16
CA ASP A 104 9.26 2.76 8.54
C ASP A 104 8.18 1.98 7.77
N ALA A 105 6.96 2.51 7.66
CA ALA A 105 5.87 1.84 6.97
C ALA A 105 6.17 1.68 5.47
N VAL A 106 6.15 0.44 5.01
CA VAL A 106 6.34 0.07 3.61
C VAL A 106 5.06 -0.60 3.10
N PRO A 107 4.60 -0.29 1.87
CA PRO A 107 3.45 -0.96 1.30
C PRO A 107 3.71 -2.46 1.22
N SER A 108 2.78 -3.27 1.69
CA SER A 108 2.90 -4.73 1.73
C SER A 108 1.62 -5.43 1.26
N CYS A 109 0.51 -4.69 1.12
CA CYS A 109 -0.79 -5.24 0.73
C CYS A 109 -1.18 -4.83 -0.70
N TYR A 110 -1.95 -5.70 -1.37
CA TYR A 110 -2.51 -5.49 -2.71
C TYR A 110 -1.52 -4.88 -3.70
N LEU A 111 -0.39 -5.56 -3.86
CA LEU A 111 0.70 -5.06 -4.67
C LEU A 111 0.41 -5.24 -6.18
N PRO A 112 0.97 -4.40 -7.05
CA PRO A 112 0.74 -4.50 -8.48
C PRO A 112 1.25 -5.83 -9.04
N GLY A 113 0.29 -6.66 -9.48
CA GLY A 113 0.52 -8.01 -9.98
C GLY A 113 -0.11 -9.12 -9.11
N ASP A 114 -0.59 -8.83 -7.90
CA ASP A 114 -1.27 -9.83 -7.05
C ASP A 114 -2.52 -10.40 -7.71
N ASN A 115 -3.29 -9.57 -8.43
CA ASN A 115 -4.48 -10.05 -9.15
C ASN A 115 -4.14 -11.15 -10.18
N ARG A 116 -2.99 -11.06 -10.87
CA ARG A 116 -2.56 -12.12 -11.80
C ARG A 116 -2.24 -13.43 -11.06
N LYS A 117 -1.59 -13.35 -9.90
CA LYS A 117 -1.31 -14.54 -9.08
C LYS A 117 -2.59 -15.19 -8.59
N LYS A 118 -3.55 -14.40 -8.10
CA LYS A 118 -4.84 -14.91 -7.62
C LYS A 118 -5.66 -15.56 -8.74
N VAL A 119 -5.67 -14.97 -9.93
CA VAL A 119 -6.33 -15.57 -11.11
C VAL A 119 -5.66 -16.88 -11.53
N ASN A 120 -4.33 -16.94 -11.52
CA ASN A 120 -3.61 -18.19 -11.80
C ASN A 120 -3.91 -19.27 -10.76
N GLU A 121 -3.90 -18.93 -9.47
CA GLU A 121 -4.22 -19.86 -8.39
C GLU A 121 -5.65 -20.42 -8.50
N ILE A 122 -6.64 -19.57 -8.84
CA ILE A 122 -8.02 -20.01 -9.09
C ILE A 122 -8.05 -20.98 -10.29
N ARG A 123 -7.36 -20.64 -11.38
CA ARG A 123 -7.31 -21.49 -12.58
C ARG A 123 -6.65 -22.84 -12.30
N ASP A 124 -5.59 -22.85 -11.51
CA ASP A 124 -4.86 -24.06 -11.14
C ASP A 124 -5.68 -24.95 -10.19
N LYS A 125 -6.38 -24.36 -9.21
CA LYS A 125 -7.37 -25.06 -8.36
C LYS A 125 -8.50 -25.66 -9.19
N ALA A 126 -9.08 -24.90 -10.11
CA ALA A 126 -10.13 -25.38 -11.02
C ALA A 126 -9.62 -26.51 -11.94
N ARG A 127 -8.34 -26.48 -12.34
CA ARG A 127 -7.71 -27.58 -13.10
C ARG A 127 -7.54 -28.83 -12.24
N TRP A 128 -7.14 -28.69 -10.98
CA TRP A 128 -6.97 -29.81 -10.06
C TRP A 128 -8.31 -30.51 -9.76
N GLN A 129 -9.38 -29.73 -9.56
CA GLN A 129 -10.73 -30.26 -9.33
C GLN A 129 -11.31 -31.05 -10.52
N ARG A 130 -10.84 -30.83 -11.75
CA ARG A 130 -11.28 -31.61 -12.94
C ARG A 130 -10.53 -32.93 -13.12
N ARG A 131 -9.49 -33.18 -12.33
CA ARG A 131 -8.65 -34.39 -12.40
C ARG A 131 -8.97 -35.41 -11.31
N ILE A 132 -9.88 -35.05 -10.40
CA ILE A 132 -10.48 -35.91 -9.37
C ILE A 132 -11.82 -36.39 -9.92
#